data_AF-A0A1H6ZHW5-F1
#
_entry.id   AF-A0A1H6ZHW5-F1
#
_cell.length_a   1.000
_cell.length_b   1.000
_cell.length_c   1.000
_cell.angle_alpha   90.00
_cell.angle_beta   90.00
_cell.angle_gamma   90.00
#
_symmetry.space_group_name_H-M   'P 1'
#
loop_
_entity.id
_entity.type
_entity.pdbx_description
1 polymer ?
#
loop_
_entity_poly.entity_id
_entity_poly.type
_entity_poly.pdbx_seq_one_letter_code
_entity_poly.pdbx_strand_id
1 'polypeptide(L)' 'LDGGRPKSSVSHHFRVLRDAGLVCTRSVGTTHINSLRSEEMNARFPGLLEAILSQRE' A
#
# COMPACT_ATOMS: atom_id res chain seq x y z
N LEU A 1 11.14 6.76 -6.35
CA LEU A 1 10.46 5.58 -5.79
C LEU A 1 9.45 5.13 -6.82
N ASP A 2 9.89 4.71 -8.01
CA ASP A 2 8.98 4.40 -9.11
C ASP A 2 9.52 3.18 -9.82
N GLY A 3 9.04 2.00 -9.41
CA GLY A 3 9.43 0.71 -9.96
C GLY A 3 8.96 0.51 -11.41
N GLY A 4 9.45 1.36 -12.33
CA GLY A 4 9.28 1.24 -13.78
C GLY A 4 7.88 1.48 -14.34
N ARG A 5 6.91 1.96 -13.54
CA ARG A 5 5.51 2.13 -13.98
C ARG A 5 5.10 3.60 -14.18
N PRO A 6 4.22 3.91 -15.14
CA PRO A 6 3.76 5.28 -15.38
C PRO A 6 3.02 5.85 -14.16
N LYS A 7 3.30 7.13 -13.83
CA LYS A 7 2.75 7.89 -12.69
C LYS A 7 1.21 7.86 -12.58
N SER A 8 0.51 7.67 -13.70
CA SER A 8 -0.95 7.55 -13.77
C SER A 8 -1.48 6.31 -13.03
N SER A 9 -0.79 5.16 -13.14
CA SER A 9 -1.22 3.90 -12.53
C SER A 9 -0.92 3.84 -11.03
N VAL A 10 0.13 4.53 -10.58
CA VAL A 10 0.54 4.54 -9.16
C VAL A 10 -0.49 5.27 -8.30
N SER A 11 -1.01 6.42 -8.77
CA SER A 11 -2.07 7.15 -8.06
C SER A 11 -3.36 6.33 -7.97
N HIS A 12 -3.70 5.59 -9.03
CA HIS A 12 -4.86 4.69 -9.03
C HIS A 12 -4.64 3.51 -8.08
N HIS A 13 -3.48 2.85 -8.10
CA HIS A 13 -3.14 1.77 -7.15
C HIS A 13 -3.21 2.25 -5.70
N PHE A 14 -2.63 3.41 -5.38
CA PHE A 14 -2.72 3.95 -4.01
C PHE A 14 -4.16 4.29 -3.61
N ARG A 15 -5.02 4.67 -4.56
CA ARG A 15 -6.45 4.86 -4.30
C ARG A 15 -7.14 3.54 -3.98
N VAL A 16 -6.95 2.52 -4.80
CA VAL A 16 -7.51 1.18 -4.60
C VAL A 16 -7.04 0.57 -3.28
N LEU A 17 -5.75 0.66 -2.97
CA LEU A 17 -5.21 0.13 -1.71
C LEU A 17 -5.71 0.91 -0.48
N ARG A 18 -5.97 2.22 -0.61
CA ARG A 18 -6.60 3.02 0.46
C ARG A 18 -8.06 2.62 0.66
N ASP A 19 -8.79 2.47 -0.43
CA ASP A 19 -10.22 2.08 -0.43
C ASP A 19 -10.42 0.68 0.16
N ALA A 20 -9.51 -0.25 -0.18
CA ALA A 20 -9.44 -1.58 0.43
C ALA A 20 -8.99 -1.57 1.90
N GLY A 21 -8.67 -0.40 2.48
CA GLY A 21 -8.24 -0.26 3.87
C GLY A 21 -6.83 -0.78 4.15
N LEU A 22 -6.01 -1.01 3.12
CA LEU A 22 -4.66 -1.56 3.22
C LEU A 22 -3.62 -0.46 3.49
N VAL A 23 -3.87 0.78 3.05
CA VAL A 23 -2.95 1.93 3.25
C VAL A 23 -3.66 3.09 3.93
N CYS A 24 -3.01 3.65 4.93
CA CYS A 24 -3.38 4.86 5.64
C CYS A 24 -2.64 6.04 5.01
N THR A 25 -3.37 7.08 4.60
CA THR A 25 -2.75 8.34 4.17
C THR A 25 -2.81 9.34 5.32
N ARG A 26 -1.64 9.75 5.82
CA ARG A 26 -1.48 10.79 6.82
C ARG A 26 -0.90 12.04 6.15
N SER A 27 -1.53 13.19 6.34
CA SER A 27 -0.94 14.48 6.00
C SER A 27 0.06 14.89 7.07
N VAL A 28 1.34 15.04 6.69
CA VAL A 28 2.39 15.61 7.53
C VAL A 28 2.88 16.89 6.87
N GLY A 29 2.39 18.03 7.35
CA GLY A 29 2.62 19.33 6.73
C GLY A 29 2.05 19.36 5.31
N THR A 30 2.88 19.69 4.32
CA THR A 30 2.51 19.76 2.89
C THR A 30 2.57 18.40 2.17
N THR A 31 3.02 17.34 2.87
CA THR A 31 3.27 16.02 2.26
C THR A 31 2.24 15.00 2.69
N HIS A 32 1.72 14.23 1.74
CA HIS A 32 0.86 13.08 1.99
C HIS A 32 1.73 11.83 2.11
N ILE A 33 1.85 11.29 3.32
CA ILE A 33 2.59 10.04 3.58
C ILE A 33 1.58 8.90 3.56
N ASN A 34 1.83 7.90 2.73
CA ASN A 34 1.03 6.68 2.68
C ASN A 34 1.76 5.57 3.44
N SER A 35 1.16 5.07 4.51
CA SER A 35 1.70 4.02 5.37
C SER A 35 0.82 2.78 5.30
N LEU A 36 1.44 1.62 5.05
CA LEU A 36 0.73 0.34 4.99
C LEU A 36 0.20 -0.04 6.38
N ARG A 37 -1.06 -0.48 6.46
CA ARG A 37 -1.68 -1.00 7.70
C ARG A 37 -1.38 -2.50 7.84
N SER A 38 -0.10 -2.85 7.77
CA SER A 38 0.38 -4.24 7.75
C SER A 38 -0.11 -5.04 8.96
N GLU A 39 -0.16 -4.45 10.16
CA GLU A 39 -0.69 -5.13 11.34
C GLU A 39 -2.17 -5.50 11.21
N GLU A 40 -3.03 -4.58 10.79
CA GLU A 40 -4.47 -4.87 10.65
C GLU A 40 -4.75 -5.83 9.50
N MET A 41 -3.99 -5.69 8.42
CA MET A 41 -4.05 -6.58 7.28
C MET A 41 -3.58 -7.99 7.66
N ASN A 42 -2.54 -8.12 8.49
CA ASN A 42 -2.10 -9.41 9.02
C ASN A 42 -3.06 -9.97 10.09
N ALA A 43 -3.78 -9.12 10.82
CA ALA A 43 -4.82 -9.56 11.75
C ALA A 43 -6.07 -10.10 11.03
N ARG A 44 -6.47 -9.47 9.91
CA ARG A 44 -7.61 -9.94 9.08
C ARG A 44 -7.24 -11.06 8.11
N PHE A 45 -6.04 -11.01 7.55
CA PHE A 45 -5.52 -11.93 6.54
C PHE A 45 -4.09 -12.37 6.90
N PRO A 46 -3.95 -13.22 7.94
CA PRO A 46 -2.65 -13.66 8.42
C PRO A 46 -1.87 -14.37 7.29
N GLY A 47 -0.63 -13.95 7.07
CA GLY A 47 0.28 -14.56 6.09
C GLY A 47 0.06 -14.15 4.63
N LEU A 48 -1.01 -13.41 4.30
CA LEU A 48 -1.25 -12.94 2.93
C LEU A 48 -0.16 -11.98 2.44
N LEU A 49 0.21 -11.03 3.30
CA LEU A 49 1.21 -10.01 3.01
C LEU A 49 2.59 -10.65 2.83
N GLU A 50 2.93 -11.62 3.67
CA GLU A 50 4.12 -12.47 3.55
C GLU A 50 4.12 -13.23 2.23
N ALA A 51 3.03 -13.92 1.88
CA ALA A 51 2.92 -14.69 0.64
C ALA A 51 3.04 -13.81 -0.62
N ILE A 52 2.53 -12.58 -0.59
CA ILE A 52 2.67 -11.62 -1.70
C ILE A 52 4.11 -11.07 -1.77
N LEU A 53 4.72 -10.78 -0.63
CA LEU A 53 6.10 -10.27 -0.58
C LEU A 53 7.12 -11.34 -0.93
N SER A 54 6.86 -12.61 -0.60
CA SER A 54 7.69 -13.76 -0.97
C SER A 54 7.61 -14.07 -2.47
N GLN A 55 6.57 -13.63 -3.16
CA GLN A 55 6.36 -13.78 -4.60
C GLN A 55 7.11 -12.74 -5.46
N ARG A 56 8.02 -11.95 -4.88
CA ARG A 56 8.85 -11.02 -5.66
C ARG A 56 9.97 -11.78 -6.38
N GLU A 57 9.67 -12.26 -7.59
CA GLU A 57 10.65 -12.55 -8.65
C GLU A 57 10.71 -11.43 -9.69
#